data_AF-A0A2M7XSQ8-F1
#
_entry.id   AF-A0A2M7XSQ8-F1
#
_cell.length_a   1.000
_cell.length_b   1.000
_cell.length_c   1.000
_cell.angle_alpha   90.00
_cell.angle_beta   90.00
_cell.angle_gamma   90.00
#
_symmetry.space_group_name_H-M   'P 1'
#
loop_
_entity.id
_entity.type
_entity.pdbx_description
1 polymer ?
#
loop_
_entity_poly.entity_id
_entity_poly.type
_entity_poly.pdbx_seq_one_letter_code
_entity_poly.pdbx_strand_id
1 'polypeptide(L)'
;YIYLIWFSLFSLATAIWYQSKFIVAANFLIFLLVFARYSAVAGFAGMISISLGVVALISARLLNWQKDRLTIQTELMRNAYLFVALVSLPFTLWKSLPGHFVGMSWLGLTVLYYGMGLLLKNGKYRWMGHFTLLATILFILIYATTGFEPTYRILTFVMLGLVLIGLSILFKYFHSKMDSEKQQLNETNT
;
A
#
# COMPACT_ATOMS: atom_id res chain seq x y z
N TYR A 1 -19.35 5.76 -9.23
CA TYR A 1 -18.20 5.75 -8.29
C TYR A 1 -16.86 5.83 -8.99
N ILE A 2 -16.55 5.00 -10.00
CA ILE A 2 -15.21 4.98 -10.63
C ILE A 2 -14.75 6.34 -11.15
N TYR A 3 -15.59 7.07 -11.89
CA TYR A 3 -15.27 8.41 -12.39
C TYR A 3 -14.99 9.41 -11.26
N LEU A 4 -15.73 9.34 -10.15
CA LEU A 4 -15.54 10.24 -8.99
C LEU A 4 -14.18 10.02 -8.32
N ILE A 5 -13.74 8.76 -8.23
CA ILE A 5 -12.46 8.39 -7.62
C ILE A 5 -11.29 8.93 -8.46
N TRP A 6 -11.33 8.72 -9.78
CA TRP A 6 -10.31 9.24 -10.68
C TRP A 6 -10.36 10.77 -10.79
N PHE A 7 -11.55 11.37 -10.76
CA PHE A 7 -11.70 12.82 -10.72
C PHE A 7 -11.14 13.44 -9.45
N SER A 8 -11.26 12.76 -8.30
CA SER A 8 -10.61 13.17 -7.05
C SER A 8 -9.08 13.22 -7.18
N LEU A 9 -8.47 12.29 -7.92
CA LEU A 9 -7.02 12.34 -8.17
C LEU A 9 -6.64 13.55 -9.03
N PHE A 10 -7.42 13.81 -10.08
CA PHE A 10 -7.22 14.98 -10.95
C PHE A 10 -7.39 16.28 -10.17
N SER A 11 -8.46 16.39 -9.36
CA SER A 11 -8.71 17.54 -8.49
C SER A 11 -7.55 17.78 -7.52
N LEU A 12 -7.00 16.72 -6.92
CA LEU A 12 -5.83 16.83 -6.05
C LEU A 12 -4.59 17.37 -6.79
N ALA A 13 -4.34 16.90 -8.02
CA ALA A 13 -3.24 17.38 -8.84
C ALA A 13 -3.39 18.87 -9.18
N THR A 14 -4.59 19.30 -9.56
CA THR A 14 -4.90 20.72 -9.80
C THR A 14 -4.76 21.55 -8.52
N ALA A 15 -5.24 21.05 -7.38
CA ALA A 15 -5.15 21.74 -6.10
C ALA A 15 -3.69 22.00 -5.69
N ILE A 16 -2.84 21.02 -5.94
CA ILE A 16 -1.40 21.10 -5.72
C ILE A 16 -0.74 22.10 -6.67
N TRP A 17 -1.15 22.12 -7.94
CA TRP A 17 -0.68 23.09 -8.92
C TRP A 17 -0.98 24.54 -8.49
N TYR A 18 -2.21 24.79 -8.03
CA TYR A 18 -2.62 26.09 -7.49
C TYR A 18 -2.13 26.36 -6.07
N GLN A 19 -1.39 25.44 -5.45
CA GLN A 19 -0.88 25.52 -4.08
C GLN A 19 -1.98 25.83 -3.04
N SER A 20 -3.23 25.42 -3.32
CA SER A 20 -4.38 25.77 -2.50
C SER A 20 -4.65 24.70 -1.44
N LYS A 21 -4.34 25.06 -0.20
CA LYS A 21 -4.53 24.22 0.99
C LYS A 21 -6.00 23.82 1.19
N PHE A 22 -6.93 24.74 0.94
CA PHE A 22 -8.36 24.51 1.09
C PHE A 22 -8.88 23.47 0.09
N ILE A 23 -8.46 23.55 -1.18
CA ILE A 23 -8.91 22.61 -2.21
C ILE A 23 -8.38 21.20 -1.90
N VAL A 24 -7.13 21.08 -1.44
CA VAL A 24 -6.54 19.80 -1.01
C VAL A 24 -7.36 19.18 0.13
N ALA A 25 -7.69 19.98 1.16
CA ALA A 25 -8.47 19.51 2.31
C ALA A 25 -9.90 19.10 1.91
N ALA A 26 -10.56 19.90 1.07
CA ALA A 26 -11.90 19.59 0.55
C ALA A 26 -11.89 18.30 -0.27
N ASN A 27 -10.92 18.13 -1.17
CA ASN A 27 -10.79 16.91 -1.97
C ASN A 27 -10.55 15.68 -1.09
N PHE A 28 -9.72 15.80 -0.06
CA PHE A 28 -9.51 14.72 0.91
C PHE A 28 -10.79 14.33 1.63
N LEU A 29 -11.58 15.30 2.07
CA LEU A 29 -12.86 15.04 2.75
C LEU A 29 -13.86 14.39 1.78
N ILE A 30 -13.96 14.86 0.54
CA ILE A 30 -14.80 14.25 -0.50
C ILE A 30 -14.36 12.81 -0.76
N PHE A 31 -13.06 12.56 -0.90
CA PHE A 31 -12.53 11.21 -1.10
C PHE A 31 -12.92 10.27 0.06
N LEU A 32 -12.79 10.71 1.31
CA LEU A 32 -13.20 9.93 2.48
C LEU A 32 -14.71 9.65 2.50
N LEU A 33 -15.54 10.64 2.15
CA LEU A 33 -16.99 10.45 2.05
C LEU A 33 -17.35 9.45 0.95
N VAL A 34 -16.68 9.52 -0.21
CA VAL A 34 -16.87 8.56 -1.30
C VAL A 34 -16.48 7.16 -0.84
N PHE A 35 -15.33 7.01 -0.17
CA PHE A 35 -14.88 5.74 0.39
C PHE A 35 -15.88 5.17 1.40
N ALA A 36 -16.33 5.97 2.38
CA ALA A 36 -17.25 5.55 3.42
C ALA A 36 -18.64 5.19 2.87
N ARG A 37 -19.16 5.98 1.93
CA ARG A 37 -20.45 5.69 1.29
C ARG A 37 -20.37 4.45 0.41
N TYR A 38 -19.28 4.30 -0.34
CA TYR A 38 -19.09 3.13 -1.19
C TYR A 38 -18.96 1.84 -0.35
N SER A 39 -18.18 1.87 0.73
CA SER A 39 -18.01 0.72 1.62
C SER A 39 -19.32 0.32 2.32
N ALA A 40 -20.16 1.30 2.70
CA ALA A 40 -21.45 1.06 3.33
C ALA A 40 -22.52 0.50 2.39
N VAL A 41 -22.53 0.91 1.11
CA VAL A 41 -23.61 0.59 0.16
C VAL A 41 -23.26 -0.57 -0.77
N ALA A 42 -22.10 -0.51 -1.42
CA ALA A 42 -21.75 -1.43 -2.51
C ALA A 42 -20.95 -2.64 -2.02
N GLY A 43 -20.30 -2.53 -0.86
CA GLY A 43 -19.32 -3.51 -0.41
C GLY A 43 -18.05 -3.49 -1.26
N PHE A 44 -16.93 -3.82 -0.65
CA PHE A 44 -15.62 -3.84 -1.32
C PHE A 44 -15.48 -5.02 -2.30
N ALA A 45 -16.07 -4.91 -3.48
CA ALA A 45 -15.91 -5.88 -4.56
C ALA A 45 -15.61 -5.18 -5.89
N GLY A 46 -14.86 -5.86 -6.75
CA GLY A 46 -14.64 -5.43 -8.14
C GLY A 46 -13.72 -4.22 -8.34
N MET A 47 -13.69 -3.76 -9.59
CA MET A 47 -12.71 -2.80 -10.12
C MET A 47 -12.75 -1.43 -9.44
N ILE A 48 -13.91 -1.02 -8.90
CA ILE A 48 -14.08 0.27 -8.21
C ILE A 48 -13.26 0.27 -6.91
N SER A 49 -13.27 -0.83 -6.17
CA SER A 49 -12.57 -0.94 -4.89
C SER A 49 -11.05 -1.01 -5.08
N ILE A 50 -10.59 -1.66 -6.15
CA ILE A 50 -9.18 -1.62 -6.57
C ILE A 50 -8.79 -0.17 -6.93
N SER A 51 -9.62 0.52 -7.71
CA SER A 51 -9.37 1.92 -8.09
C SER A 51 -9.28 2.84 -6.87
N LEU A 52 -10.12 2.63 -5.85
CA LEU A 52 -10.03 3.36 -4.57
C LEU A 52 -8.66 3.21 -3.92
N GLY A 53 -8.17 1.98 -3.80
CA GLY A 53 -6.86 1.71 -3.19
C GLY A 53 -5.70 2.28 -3.99
N VAL A 54 -5.74 2.14 -5.32
CA VAL A 54 -4.71 2.68 -6.23
C VAL A 54 -4.69 4.22 -6.17
N VAL A 55 -5.85 4.87 -6.30
CA VAL A 55 -5.94 6.33 -6.21
C VAL A 55 -5.50 6.83 -4.83
N ALA A 56 -5.78 6.10 -3.76
CA ALA A 56 -5.30 6.45 -2.43
C ALA A 56 -3.75 6.39 -2.34
N LEU A 57 -3.11 5.35 -2.89
CA LEU A 57 -1.64 5.27 -2.95
C LEU A 57 -1.03 6.43 -3.75
N ILE A 58 -1.60 6.74 -4.91
CA ILE A 58 -1.10 7.84 -5.76
C ILE A 58 -1.32 9.18 -5.05
N SER A 59 -2.48 9.39 -4.43
CA SER A 59 -2.80 10.62 -3.68
C SER A 59 -1.84 10.84 -2.51
N ALA A 60 -1.57 9.77 -1.73
CA ALA A 60 -0.57 9.80 -0.67
C ALA A 60 0.82 10.20 -1.18
N ARG A 61 1.19 9.71 -2.38
CA ARG A 61 2.48 10.02 -2.99
C ARG A 61 2.56 11.47 -3.48
N LEU A 62 1.52 11.91 -4.18
CA LEU A 62 1.43 13.26 -4.72
C LEU A 62 1.52 14.30 -3.60
N LEU A 63 0.86 14.02 -2.47
CA LEU A 63 0.92 14.87 -1.28
C LEU A 63 2.31 14.87 -0.62
N ASN A 64 3.01 13.72 -0.63
CA ASN A 64 4.37 13.63 -0.10
C ASN A 64 5.38 14.47 -0.89
N TRP A 65 5.22 14.56 -2.22
CA TRP A 65 6.11 15.36 -3.07
C TRP A 65 6.01 16.87 -2.82
N GLN A 66 4.89 17.34 -2.26
CA GLN A 66 4.61 18.77 -2.12
C GLN A 66 4.51 19.19 -0.64
N LYS A 67 5.03 18.33 0.25
CA LYS A 67 5.00 18.51 1.70
C LYS A 67 5.57 19.88 2.13
N ASP A 68 6.70 20.27 1.56
CA ASP A 68 7.41 21.50 1.96
C ASP A 68 6.68 22.76 1.49
N ARG A 69 5.93 22.68 0.37
CA ARG A 69 5.16 23.81 -0.16
C ARG A 69 3.83 24.01 0.55
N LEU A 70 3.21 22.94 1.02
CA LEU A 70 1.84 22.98 1.53
C LEU A 70 1.72 23.38 3.01
N THR A 71 2.79 23.37 3.82
CA THR A 71 2.88 23.78 5.27
C THR A 71 1.77 23.29 6.24
N ILE A 72 0.76 22.57 5.75
CA ILE A 72 -0.39 21.98 6.44
C ILE A 72 0.00 20.58 6.96
N GLN A 73 -0.84 20.03 7.85
CA GLN A 73 -0.91 18.64 8.32
C GLN A 73 -1.12 17.58 7.20
N THR A 74 -0.39 17.69 6.08
CA THR A 74 -0.34 16.75 4.96
C THR A 74 0.05 15.34 5.42
N GLU A 75 0.74 15.21 6.55
CA GLU A 75 1.07 13.94 7.18
C GLU A 75 -0.17 13.14 7.60
N LEU A 76 -1.18 13.79 8.20
CA LEU A 76 -2.40 13.09 8.64
C LEU A 76 -3.22 12.63 7.43
N MET A 77 -3.40 13.51 6.44
CA MET A 77 -4.10 13.18 5.20
C MET A 77 -3.39 12.04 4.45
N ARG A 78 -2.05 12.08 4.34
CA ARG A 78 -1.26 11.03 3.73
C ARG A 78 -1.45 9.69 4.45
N ASN A 79 -1.42 9.70 5.79
CA ASN A 79 -1.63 8.49 6.57
C ASN A 79 -3.03 7.91 6.36
N ALA A 80 -4.06 8.76 6.30
CA ALA A 80 -5.41 8.33 6.01
C ALA A 80 -5.53 7.70 4.61
N TYR A 81 -4.91 8.30 3.58
CA TYR A 81 -4.85 7.68 2.26
C TYR A 81 -4.12 6.32 2.27
N LEU A 82 -2.98 6.22 2.94
CA LEU A 82 -2.25 4.95 3.06
C LEU A 82 -3.07 3.90 3.82
N PHE A 83 -3.80 4.30 4.86
CA PHE A 83 -4.70 3.41 5.59
C PHE A 83 -5.87 2.92 4.70
N VAL A 84 -6.49 3.82 3.94
CA VAL A 84 -7.53 3.45 2.97
C VAL A 84 -6.98 2.45 1.95
N ALA A 85 -5.78 2.64 1.43
CA ALA A 85 -5.14 1.69 0.53
C ALA A 85 -4.86 0.34 1.21
N LEU A 86 -4.36 0.36 2.45
CA LEU A 86 -4.05 -0.83 3.23
C LEU A 86 -5.29 -1.70 3.50
N VAL A 87 -6.45 -1.09 3.70
CA VAL A 87 -7.69 -1.82 3.98
C VAL A 87 -8.39 -2.22 2.68
N SER A 88 -8.54 -1.29 1.75
CA SER A 88 -9.31 -1.52 0.53
C SER A 88 -8.69 -2.59 -0.38
N LEU A 89 -7.37 -2.60 -0.57
CA LEU A 89 -6.74 -3.53 -1.52
C LEU A 89 -6.81 -5.00 -1.06
N PRO A 90 -6.35 -5.39 0.15
CA PRO A 90 -6.47 -6.77 0.60
C PRO A 90 -7.93 -7.23 0.67
N PHE A 91 -8.82 -6.39 1.19
CA PHE A 91 -10.22 -6.76 1.34
C PHE A 91 -10.91 -6.96 -0.01
N THR A 92 -10.60 -6.11 -1.00
CA THR A 92 -11.11 -6.28 -2.37
C THR A 92 -10.60 -7.57 -3.00
N LEU A 93 -9.32 -7.89 -2.83
CA LEU A 93 -8.74 -9.13 -3.35
C LEU A 93 -9.38 -10.36 -2.72
N TRP A 94 -9.68 -10.32 -1.42
CA TRP A 94 -10.37 -11.41 -0.73
C TRP A 94 -11.78 -11.65 -1.27
N LYS A 95 -12.54 -10.59 -1.58
CA LYS A 95 -13.89 -10.71 -2.14
C LYS A 95 -13.93 -11.01 -3.64
N SER A 96 -12.93 -10.59 -4.38
CA SER A 96 -12.96 -10.63 -5.86
C SER A 96 -12.27 -11.87 -6.44
N LEU A 97 -11.44 -12.56 -5.66
CA LEU A 97 -10.70 -13.73 -6.11
C LEU A 97 -11.21 -15.03 -5.48
N PRO A 98 -11.10 -16.16 -6.18
CA PRO A 98 -11.29 -17.47 -5.57
C PRO A 98 -10.36 -17.65 -4.37
N GLY A 99 -10.82 -18.35 -3.33
CA GLY A 99 -10.11 -18.47 -2.05
C GLY A 99 -8.64 -18.91 -2.16
N HIS A 100 -8.32 -19.78 -3.12
CA HIS A 100 -6.96 -20.26 -3.37
C HIS A 100 -6.01 -19.20 -3.95
N PHE A 101 -6.51 -18.14 -4.59
CA PHE A 101 -5.69 -17.03 -5.12
C PHE A 101 -5.55 -15.84 -4.17
N VAL A 102 -6.34 -15.79 -3.09
CA VAL A 102 -6.31 -14.67 -2.13
C VAL A 102 -4.93 -14.55 -1.47
N GLY A 103 -4.41 -15.65 -0.93
CA GLY A 103 -3.09 -15.68 -0.29
C GLY A 103 -1.96 -15.26 -1.24
N MET A 104 -1.98 -15.76 -2.48
CA MET A 104 -1.00 -15.40 -3.50
C MET A 104 -1.08 -13.92 -3.89
N SER A 105 -2.30 -13.37 -3.94
CA SER A 105 -2.52 -11.95 -4.27
C SER A 105 -2.11 -11.02 -3.14
N TRP A 106 -2.33 -11.41 -1.89
CA TRP A 106 -1.82 -10.66 -0.73
C TRP A 106 -0.30 -10.76 -0.59
N LEU A 107 0.32 -11.88 -0.99
CA LEU A 107 1.78 -11.98 -1.15
C LEU A 107 2.28 -11.00 -2.21
N GLY A 108 1.62 -10.94 -3.37
CA GLY A 108 1.94 -9.95 -4.40
C GLY A 108 1.85 -8.51 -3.87
N LEU A 109 0.80 -8.21 -3.11
CA LEU A 109 0.62 -6.89 -2.50
C LEU A 109 1.69 -6.59 -1.44
N THR A 110 2.12 -7.59 -0.68
CA THR A 110 3.25 -7.49 0.26
C THR A 110 4.54 -7.10 -0.47
N VAL A 111 4.86 -7.80 -1.57
CA VAL A 111 6.03 -7.48 -2.40
C VAL A 111 5.91 -6.06 -2.97
N LEU A 112 4.74 -5.67 -3.45
CA LEU A 112 4.47 -4.32 -3.95
C LEU A 112 4.73 -3.26 -2.87
N TYR A 113 4.21 -3.44 -1.65
CA TYR A 113 4.42 -2.48 -0.56
C TYR A 113 5.87 -2.39 -0.11
N TYR A 114 6.59 -3.52 -0.03
CA TYR A 114 8.02 -3.48 0.24
C TYR A 114 8.82 -2.83 -0.89
N GLY A 115 8.48 -3.14 -2.14
CA GLY A 115 9.06 -2.50 -3.32
C GLY A 115 8.87 -0.98 -3.28
N MET A 116 7.66 -0.51 -2.97
CA MET A 116 7.40 0.92 -2.76
C MET A 116 8.20 1.48 -1.58
N GLY A 117 8.31 0.74 -0.47
CA GLY A 117 9.12 1.17 0.68
C GLY A 117 10.59 1.40 0.33
N LEU A 118 11.15 0.56 -0.54
CA LEU A 118 12.52 0.67 -1.04
C LEU A 118 12.66 1.81 -2.06
N LEU A 119 11.83 1.83 -3.09
CA LEU A 119 11.85 2.86 -4.15
C LEU A 119 11.64 4.27 -3.58
N LEU A 120 10.78 4.39 -2.58
CA LEU A 120 10.40 5.67 -1.99
C LEU A 120 11.20 6.02 -0.73
N LYS A 121 12.10 5.12 -0.28
CA LYS A 121 12.87 5.23 0.97
C LYS A 121 12.00 5.64 2.17
N ASN A 122 10.80 5.06 2.28
CA ASN A 122 9.79 5.48 3.26
C ASN A 122 9.31 4.30 4.12
N GLY A 123 9.53 4.40 5.42
CA GLY A 123 9.20 3.35 6.40
C GLY A 123 7.71 3.01 6.48
N LYS A 124 6.80 3.94 6.13
CA LYS A 124 5.35 3.69 6.21
C LYS A 124 4.89 2.57 5.27
N TYR A 125 5.46 2.52 4.06
CA TYR A 125 5.18 1.45 3.10
C TYR A 125 5.75 0.10 3.53
N ARG A 126 6.89 0.09 4.24
CA ARG A 126 7.44 -1.14 4.84
C ARG A 126 6.49 -1.71 5.89
N TRP A 127 5.91 -0.85 6.74
CA TRP A 127 4.88 -1.25 7.69
C TRP A 127 3.63 -1.80 7.02
N MET A 128 3.15 -1.19 5.93
CA MET A 128 2.06 -1.75 5.12
C MET A 128 2.40 -3.16 4.61
N GLY A 129 3.65 -3.37 4.17
CA GLY A 129 4.18 -4.69 3.81
C GLY A 129 4.10 -5.68 4.97
N HIS A 130 4.57 -5.31 6.18
CA HIS A 130 4.50 -6.18 7.36
C HIS A 130 3.07 -6.56 7.74
N PHE A 131 2.14 -5.60 7.75
CA PHE A 131 0.73 -5.89 8.06
C PHE A 131 0.10 -6.82 7.03
N THR A 132 0.38 -6.60 5.74
CA THR A 132 -0.15 -7.45 4.67
C THR A 132 0.47 -8.84 4.71
N LEU A 133 1.77 -8.94 5.00
CA LEU A 133 2.48 -10.22 5.15
C LEU A 133 1.91 -11.01 6.33
N LEU A 134 1.70 -10.37 7.48
CA LEU A 134 1.11 -11.00 8.66
C LEU A 134 -0.30 -11.50 8.34
N ALA A 135 -1.13 -10.66 7.72
CA ALA A 135 -2.47 -11.06 7.28
C ALA A 135 -2.43 -12.25 6.31
N THR A 136 -1.45 -12.28 5.41
CA THR A 136 -1.24 -13.39 4.47
C THR A 136 -0.86 -14.68 5.18
N ILE A 137 0.07 -14.62 6.13
CA ILE A 137 0.48 -15.78 6.93
C ILE A 137 -0.72 -16.33 7.70
N LEU A 138 -1.48 -15.46 8.39
CA LEU A 138 -2.68 -15.87 9.12
C LEU A 138 -3.73 -16.50 8.20
N PHE A 139 -3.98 -15.89 7.04
CA PHE A 139 -4.92 -16.42 6.05
C PHE A 139 -4.50 -17.81 5.56
N ILE A 140 -3.23 -17.98 5.19
CA ILE A 140 -2.70 -19.26 4.73
C ILE A 140 -2.78 -20.30 5.84
N LEU A 141 -2.41 -19.99 7.09
CA LEU A 141 -2.47 -20.95 8.19
C LEU A 141 -3.91 -21.45 8.44
N ILE A 142 -4.89 -20.56 8.38
CA ILE A 142 -6.30 -20.88 8.63
C ILE A 142 -6.91 -21.66 7.44
N TYR A 143 -6.74 -21.18 6.22
CA TYR A 143 -7.43 -21.72 5.04
C TYR A 143 -6.66 -22.83 4.32
N ALA A 144 -5.32 -22.81 4.36
CA ALA A 144 -4.54 -23.82 3.67
C ALA A 144 -4.61 -25.18 4.38
N THR A 145 -4.95 -25.24 5.67
CA THR A 145 -5.11 -26.51 6.39
C THR A 145 -6.44 -27.22 6.09
N THR A 146 -7.50 -26.45 5.84
CA THR A 146 -8.89 -26.94 5.81
C THR A 146 -9.57 -26.84 4.44
N GLY A 147 -9.18 -25.90 3.58
CA GLY A 147 -9.98 -25.50 2.42
C GLY A 147 -9.33 -25.67 1.04
N PHE A 148 -8.02 -25.96 0.96
CA PHE A 148 -7.32 -26.07 -0.33
C PHE A 148 -7.01 -27.51 -0.71
N GLU A 149 -7.17 -27.81 -2.01
CA GLU A 149 -6.60 -29.01 -2.60
C GLU A 149 -5.08 -29.05 -2.35
N PRO A 150 -4.48 -30.25 -2.25
CA PRO A 150 -3.07 -30.42 -1.89
C PRO A 150 -2.11 -29.58 -2.77
N THR A 151 -2.39 -29.47 -4.06
CA THR A 151 -1.56 -28.73 -5.02
C THR A 151 -1.46 -27.24 -4.68
N TYR A 152 -2.60 -26.56 -4.46
CA TYR A 152 -2.64 -25.14 -4.13
C TYR A 152 -2.05 -24.84 -2.76
N ARG A 153 -2.20 -25.77 -1.81
CA ARG A 153 -1.58 -25.70 -0.48
C ARG A 153 -0.06 -25.64 -0.60
N ILE A 154 0.54 -26.61 -1.29
CA ILE A 154 2.01 -26.66 -1.50
C ILE A 154 2.50 -25.41 -2.22
N LEU A 155 1.84 -25.02 -3.31
CA LEU A 155 2.24 -23.86 -4.10
C LEU A 155 2.25 -22.57 -3.26
N THR A 156 1.21 -22.37 -2.44
CA THR A 156 1.09 -21.19 -1.58
C THR A 156 2.16 -21.16 -0.49
N PHE A 157 2.49 -22.30 0.13
CA PHE A 157 3.58 -22.38 1.10
C PHE A 157 4.96 -22.14 0.47
N VAL A 158 5.20 -22.71 -0.72
CA VAL A 158 6.46 -22.48 -1.46
C VAL A 158 6.61 -21.00 -1.81
N MET A 159 5.57 -20.36 -2.34
CA MET A 159 5.60 -18.92 -2.65
C MET A 159 5.82 -18.07 -1.39
N LEU A 160 5.15 -18.38 -0.29
CA LEU A 160 5.36 -17.69 0.98
C LEU A 160 6.82 -17.80 1.43
N GLY A 161 7.41 -19.00 1.39
CA GLY A 161 8.81 -19.23 1.72
C GLY A 161 9.77 -18.44 0.83
N LEU A 162 9.56 -18.47 -0.49
CA LEU A 162 10.37 -17.69 -1.44
C LEU A 162 10.29 -16.19 -1.17
N VAL A 163 9.10 -15.65 -0.90
CA VAL A 163 8.91 -14.23 -0.57
C VAL A 163 9.61 -13.87 0.74
N LEU A 164 9.51 -14.70 1.79
CA LEU A 164 10.19 -14.46 3.06
C LEU A 164 11.71 -14.44 2.92
N ILE A 165 12.27 -15.43 2.21
CA ILE A 165 13.71 -15.50 1.93
C ILE A 165 14.14 -14.29 1.08
N GLY A 166 13.40 -14.00 0.01
CA GLY A 166 13.69 -12.89 -0.90
C GLY A 166 13.70 -11.54 -0.17
N LEU A 167 12.69 -11.28 0.67
CA LEU A 167 12.62 -10.07 1.48
C LEU A 167 13.75 -9.99 2.51
N SER A 168 14.11 -11.10 3.16
CA SER A 168 15.22 -11.16 4.12
C SER A 168 16.55 -10.77 3.48
N ILE A 169 16.87 -11.36 2.33
CA ILE A 169 18.09 -11.06 1.56
C ILE A 169 18.09 -9.59 1.11
N LEU A 170 16.97 -9.14 0.53
CA LEU A 170 16.82 -7.78 0.03
C LEU A 170 17.06 -6.75 1.14
N PHE A 171 16.45 -6.95 2.32
CA PHE A 171 16.63 -6.03 3.44
C PHE A 171 18.03 -6.04 4.03
N LYS A 172 18.68 -7.21 4.08
CA LYS A 172 20.07 -7.34 4.53
C LYS A 172 21.02 -6.59 3.59
N TYR A 173 20.84 -6.74 2.27
CA TYR A 173 21.64 -6.05 1.27
C TYR A 173 21.51 -4.52 1.39
N PHE A 174 20.29 -4.02 1.54
CA PHE A 174 20.04 -2.58 1.68
C PHE A 174 20.60 -1.99 2.98
N HIS A 175 20.56 -2.71 4.10
CA HIS A 175 21.19 -2.24 5.35
C HIS A 175 22.71 -2.17 5.20
N SER A 176 23.34 -3.24 4.70
CA SER A 176 24.78 -3.31 4.51
C SER A 176 25.31 -2.14 3.67
N LYS A 177 24.65 -1.81 2.57
CA LYS A 177 25.04 -0.69 1.70
C LYS A 177 24.99 0.67 2.41
N MET A 178 23.96 0.89 3.24
CA MET A 178 23.77 2.15 3.95
C MET A 178 24.80 2.34 5.07
N ASP A 179 25.27 1.26 5.67
CA ASP A 179 26.34 1.30 6.68
C ASP A 179 27.71 1.58 6.04
N SER A 180 27.99 1.02 4.86
CA SER A 180 29.21 1.33 4.09
C SER A 180 29.27 2.79 3.63
N GLU A 181 28.16 3.37 3.14
CA GLU A 181 28.11 4.79 2.73
C GLU A 181 28.39 5.75 3.91
N LYS A 182 27.90 5.42 5.12
CA LYS A 182 28.14 6.23 6.33
C LYS A 182 29.60 6.17 6.80
N GLN A 183 30.24 5.00 6.72
CA GLN A 183 31.65 4.84 7.07
C GLN A 183 32.55 5.69 6.16
N GLN A 184 32.32 5.65 4.85
CA GLN A 184 33.08 6.47 3.88
C GLN A 184 32.91 7.98 4.10
N LEU A 185 31.69 8.44 4.43
CA LEU A 185 31.44 9.85 4.76
C LEU A 185 32.17 10.29 6.04
N ASN A 186 32.30 9.41 7.03
CA ASN A 186 33.03 9.73 8.25
C ASN A 186 34.55 9.78 8.01
N GLU A 187 35.10 8.89 7.18
CA GLU A 187 36.54 8.89 6.81
C GLU A 187 36.94 10.07 5.93
N THR A 188 36.01 10.64 5.14
CA THR A 188 36.30 11.80 4.27
C THR A 188 36.23 13.14 5.03
N ASN A 189 35.59 13.17 6.20
CA ASN A 189 35.41 14.37 7.04
C ASN A 189 36.41 14.45 8.21
N THR A 190 37.35 13.51 8.29
CA THR A 190 38.48 13.48 9.25
C THR A 190 39.79 13.76 8.53
#